data_AF-A0A087VST2-F1
#
_entry.id   AF-A0A087VST2-F1
#
_cell.length_a   1.000
_cell.length_b   1.000
_cell.length_c   1.000
_cell.angle_alpha   90.00
_cell.angle_beta   90.00
_cell.angle_gamma   90.00
#
_symmetry.space_group_name_H-M   'P 1'
#
loop_
_entity.id
_entity.type
_entity.pdbx_description
1 polymer ?
#
loop_
_entity_poly.entity_id
_entity_poly.type
_entity_poly.pdbx_seq_one_letter_code
_entity_poly.pdbx_strand_id
1 'polypeptide(L)'
;MAEDTLIVVDTSMFAKDAVSKTAKANEVAKKFGISDEALKQVEDYKDQLSYHQAWDLPFLGYVDEDGYGYAYVPDEAVAADGWDAHKAFLDLPDDVQTAFAIRMLFTHRDLDRHGAEMFLHHGRGLTVRFEGPTSTSY
;
A
#
# COMPACT_ATOMS: atom_id res chain seq x y z
N MET A 1 22.77 -10.28 -6.10
CA MET A 1 21.58 -10.88 -5.47
C MET A 1 20.89 -9.81 -4.64
N ALA A 2 20.35 -8.76 -5.26
CA ALA A 2 19.71 -7.63 -4.56
C ALA A 2 18.53 -7.04 -5.35
N GLU A 3 18.21 -7.61 -6.52
CA GLU A 3 17.19 -7.09 -7.44
C GLU A 3 15.83 -7.77 -7.25
N ASP A 4 15.80 -8.92 -6.55
CA ASP A 4 14.58 -9.72 -6.35
C ASP A 4 13.65 -9.14 -5.27
N THR A 5 14.16 -8.24 -4.43
CA THR A 5 13.41 -7.59 -3.33
C THR A 5 13.14 -6.11 -3.58
N LEU A 6 13.52 -5.58 -4.75
CA LEU A 6 13.36 -4.17 -5.10
C LEU A 6 12.06 -3.93 -5.87
N ILE A 7 11.17 -3.11 -5.31
CA ILE A 7 9.98 -2.60 -5.97
C ILE A 7 10.30 -1.22 -6.56
N VAL A 8 10.29 -1.14 -7.89
CA VAL A 8 10.43 0.13 -8.60
C VAL A 8 9.04 0.71 -8.87
N VAL A 9 8.77 1.88 -8.30
CA VAL A 9 7.52 2.62 -8.49
C VAL A 9 7.77 3.78 -9.44
N ASP A 10 7.23 3.67 -10.65
CA ASP A 10 7.31 4.75 -11.62
C ASP A 10 6.35 5.89 -11.25
N THR A 11 6.88 7.03 -10.81
CA THR A 11 6.05 8.17 -10.34
C THR A 11 5.36 8.91 -11.50
N SER A 12 5.79 8.71 -12.75
CA SER A 12 5.06 9.24 -13.91
C SER A 12 3.67 8.61 -14.04
N MET A 13 3.47 7.42 -13.47
CA MET A 13 2.17 6.78 -13.34
C MET A 13 1.22 7.52 -12.41
N PHE A 14 1.69 8.40 -11.52
CA PHE A 14 0.83 9.12 -10.59
C PHE A 14 -0.13 10.09 -11.30
N ALA A 15 0.24 10.56 -12.50
CA ALA A 15 -0.62 11.40 -13.36
C ALA A 15 -1.58 10.58 -14.25
N LYS A 16 -1.49 9.24 -14.25
CA LYS A 16 -2.35 8.36 -15.05
C LYS A 16 -3.67 8.06 -14.35
N ASP A 17 -4.62 7.52 -15.12
CA ASP A 17 -5.89 7.01 -14.63
C ASP A 17 -5.72 5.83 -13.65
N ALA A 18 -6.73 5.63 -12.79
CA ALA A 18 -6.73 4.61 -11.76
C ALA A 18 -6.60 3.18 -12.32
N VAL A 19 -7.11 2.94 -13.53
CA VAL A 19 -7.04 1.64 -14.20
C VAL A 19 -5.59 1.32 -14.57
N SER A 20 -4.87 2.26 -15.18
CA SER A 20 -3.46 2.12 -15.54
C SER A 20 -2.57 1.90 -14.32
N LYS A 21 -2.81 2.65 -13.24
CA LYS A 21 -2.11 2.49 -11.95
C LYS A 21 -2.32 1.10 -11.35
N THR A 22 -3.57 0.65 -11.32
CA THR A 22 -3.94 -0.67 -10.79
C THR A 22 -3.33 -1.79 -11.63
N ALA A 23 -3.35 -1.66 -12.96
CA ALA A 23 -2.74 -2.62 -13.86
C ALA A 23 -1.22 -2.75 -13.62
N LYS A 24 -0.53 -1.62 -13.44
CA LYS A 24 0.92 -1.63 -13.17
C LYS A 24 1.24 -2.22 -11.80
N ALA A 25 0.49 -1.87 -10.77
CA ALA A 25 0.64 -2.47 -9.44
C ALA A 25 0.41 -4.00 -9.47
N ASN A 26 -0.57 -4.47 -10.23
CA ASN A 26 -0.82 -5.90 -10.40
C ASN A 26 0.33 -6.61 -11.12
N GLU A 27 0.90 -5.99 -12.15
CA GLU A 27 2.08 -6.51 -12.84
C GLU A 27 3.26 -6.64 -11.88
N VAL A 28 3.50 -5.63 -11.04
CA VAL A 28 4.56 -5.67 -10.01
C VAL A 28 4.27 -6.77 -9.00
N ALA A 29 3.07 -6.83 -8.43
CA ALA A 29 2.66 -7.86 -7.48
C ALA A 29 2.89 -9.28 -8.02
N LYS A 30 2.52 -9.54 -9.28
CA LYS A 30 2.73 -10.83 -9.93
C LYS A 30 4.20 -11.22 -10.06
N LYS A 31 5.13 -10.26 -10.17
CA LYS A 31 6.58 -10.56 -10.19
C LYS A 31 7.07 -11.13 -8.87
N PHE A 32 6.41 -10.80 -7.77
CA PHE A 32 6.69 -11.35 -6.44
C PHE A 32 5.95 -12.65 -6.15
N GLY A 33 5.34 -13.28 -7.17
CA GLY A 33 4.63 -14.56 -7.02
C GLY A 33 3.18 -14.43 -6.51
N ILE A 34 2.64 -13.21 -6.45
CA ILE A 34 1.27 -12.97 -5.98
C ILE A 34 0.27 -13.47 -7.01
N SER A 35 -0.65 -14.34 -6.55
CA SER A 35 -1.68 -14.95 -7.39
C SER A 35 -2.83 -14.00 -7.70
N ASP A 36 -3.53 -14.24 -8.82
CA ASP A 36 -4.75 -13.50 -9.19
C ASP A 36 -5.85 -13.61 -8.11
N GLU A 37 -5.88 -14.72 -7.38
CA GLU A 37 -6.80 -14.92 -6.26
C GLU A 37 -6.53 -13.93 -5.11
N ALA A 38 -5.25 -13.70 -4.80
CA ALA A 38 -4.86 -12.71 -3.81
C ALA A 38 -5.21 -11.29 -4.28
N LEU A 39 -4.97 -10.98 -5.57
CA LEU A 39 -5.36 -9.70 -6.18
C LEU A 39 -6.86 -9.42 -6.13
N LYS A 40 -7.69 -10.47 -6.10
CA LYS A 40 -9.14 -10.37 -5.95
C LYS A 40 -9.53 -10.12 -4.49
N GLN A 41 -8.88 -10.79 -3.53
CA GLN A 41 -9.10 -10.52 -2.09
C GLN A 41 -8.69 -9.09 -1.71
N VAL A 42 -7.69 -8.52 -2.37
CA VAL A 42 -7.35 -7.10 -2.23
C VAL A 42 -8.54 -6.20 -2.60
N GLU A 43 -9.30 -6.52 -3.64
CA GLU A 43 -10.49 -5.73 -3.99
C GLU A 43 -11.61 -5.91 -2.95
N ASP A 44 -11.80 -7.12 -2.43
CA ASP A 44 -12.76 -7.39 -1.35
C ASP A 44 -12.44 -6.53 -0.10
N TYR A 45 -11.18 -6.47 0.30
CA TYR A 45 -10.74 -5.65 1.41
C TYR A 45 -10.95 -4.14 1.14
N LYS A 46 -10.75 -3.67 -0.09
CA LYS A 46 -11.05 -2.29 -0.48
C LYS A 46 -12.56 -1.97 -0.44
N ASP A 47 -13.39 -2.93 -0.80
CA ASP A 47 -14.85 -2.82 -0.66
C ASP A 47 -15.22 -2.71 0.82
N GLN A 48 -14.59 -3.49 1.71
CA GLN A 48 -14.76 -3.37 3.16
C GLN A 48 -14.32 -1.99 3.69
N LEU A 49 -13.14 -1.50 3.29
CA LEU A 49 -12.67 -0.15 3.63
C LEU A 49 -13.66 0.93 3.19
N SER A 50 -14.25 0.78 2.00
CA SER A 50 -15.26 1.72 1.47
C SER A 50 -16.56 1.64 2.24
N TYR A 51 -17.02 0.42 2.57
CA TYR A 51 -18.23 0.16 3.31
C TYR A 51 -18.18 0.74 4.73
N HIS A 52 -17.06 0.54 5.43
CA HIS A 52 -16.81 1.04 6.77
C HIS A 52 -16.26 2.49 6.80
N GLN A 53 -16.12 3.13 5.64
CA GLN A 53 -15.54 4.48 5.50
C GLN A 53 -14.15 4.63 6.17
N ALA A 54 -13.35 3.57 6.13
CA ALA A 54 -12.08 3.44 6.84
C ALA A 54 -10.85 3.84 6.02
N TRP A 55 -11.05 4.44 4.83
CA TRP A 55 -9.94 4.86 3.95
C TRP A 55 -9.02 5.93 4.53
N ASP A 56 -9.48 6.70 5.51
CA ASP A 56 -8.68 7.74 6.17
C ASP A 56 -7.99 7.22 7.43
N LEU A 57 -8.20 5.94 7.78
CA LEU A 57 -7.63 5.33 8.96
C LEU A 57 -6.29 4.66 8.68
N PRO A 58 -5.41 4.50 9.69
CA PRO A 58 -4.14 3.82 9.52
C PRO A 58 -4.27 2.30 9.47
N PHE A 59 -4.96 1.76 8.46
CA PHE A 59 -5.14 0.31 8.29
C PHE A 59 -3.82 -0.44 8.05
N LEU A 60 -2.76 0.22 7.58
CA LEU A 60 -1.40 -0.35 7.50
C LEU A 60 -0.66 -0.28 8.85
N GLY A 61 -1.24 0.37 9.85
CA GLY A 61 -0.68 0.58 11.19
C GLY A 61 0.27 1.77 11.30
N TYR A 62 0.61 2.45 10.20
CA TYR A 62 1.53 3.58 10.18
C TYR A 62 0.79 4.89 9.89
N VAL A 63 1.01 5.93 10.71
CA VAL A 63 0.55 7.31 10.50
C VAL A 63 1.75 8.23 10.32
N ASP A 64 1.65 9.19 9.40
CA ASP A 64 2.56 10.33 9.32
C ASP A 64 2.24 11.30 10.46
N GLU A 65 3.10 11.39 11.47
CA GLU A 65 3.02 12.48 12.44
C GLU A 65 3.72 13.70 11.85
N ASP A 66 2.91 14.69 11.46
CA ASP A 66 3.24 16.01 10.92
C ASP A 66 4.66 16.49 11.31
N GLY A 67 5.65 16.13 10.49
CA GLY A 67 7.05 16.57 10.62
C GLY A 67 7.95 15.89 11.66
N TYR A 68 7.49 14.88 12.42
CA TYR A 68 8.28 14.19 13.45
C TYR A 68 8.60 12.71 13.16
N GLY A 69 7.94 12.10 12.18
CA GLY A 69 8.21 10.74 11.73
C GLY A 69 6.96 9.87 11.68
N TYR A 70 7.15 8.56 11.52
CA TYR A 70 6.04 7.60 11.44
C TYR A 70 5.83 6.93 12.79
N ALA A 71 4.60 7.01 13.31
CA ALA A 71 4.18 6.26 14.48
C ALA A 71 3.42 5.01 14.05
N TYR A 72 3.76 3.88 14.68
CA TYR A 72 2.97 2.66 14.55
C TYR A 72 1.80 2.74 15.52
N VAL A 73 0.62 3.11 15.03
CA VAL A 73 -0.62 3.35 15.79
C VAL A 73 -1.77 2.47 15.29
N PRO A 74 -1.66 1.13 15.42
CA PRO A 74 -2.69 0.21 14.97
C PRO A 74 -4.03 0.41 15.70
N ASP A 75 -4.00 0.87 16.95
CA ASP A 75 -5.20 1.12 17.76
C ASP A 75 -6.08 2.27 17.23
N GLU A 76 -5.54 3.13 16.37
CA GLU A 76 -6.30 4.23 15.73
C GLU A 76 -6.99 3.80 14.42
N ALA A 77 -6.80 2.55 13.99
CA ALA A 77 -7.38 2.03 12.76
C ALA A 77 -8.83 1.53 12.89
N VAL A 78 -9.59 2.05 13.87
CA VAL A 78 -10.96 1.63 14.15
C VAL A 78 -11.96 2.60 13.53
N ALA A 79 -12.82 2.08 12.66
CA ALA A 79 -13.91 2.81 12.02
C ALA A 79 -14.95 3.31 13.02
N ALA A 80 -15.72 4.31 12.59
CA ALA A 80 -16.79 4.88 13.42
C ALA A 80 -17.86 3.85 13.83
N ASP A 81 -18.04 2.78 13.05
CA ASP A 81 -18.94 1.67 13.37
C ASP A 81 -18.32 0.60 14.30
N GLY A 82 -17.04 0.77 14.67
CA GLY A 82 -16.30 -0.15 15.53
C GLY A 82 -15.53 -1.25 14.77
N TRP A 83 -15.51 -1.21 13.43
CA TRP A 83 -14.73 -2.14 12.62
C TRP A 83 -13.24 -1.77 12.64
N ASP A 84 -12.41 -2.71 13.06
CA ASP A 84 -10.96 -2.55 13.14
C ASP A 84 -10.32 -2.90 11.79
N ALA A 85 -9.95 -1.87 11.02
CA ALA A 85 -9.39 -2.02 9.69
C ALA A 85 -7.98 -2.61 9.75
N HIS A 86 -7.16 -2.27 10.76
CA HIS A 86 -5.83 -2.86 10.88
C HIS A 86 -5.89 -4.35 11.20
N LYS A 87 -6.77 -4.74 12.12
CA LYS A 87 -7.00 -6.15 12.41
C LYS A 87 -7.53 -6.91 11.21
N ALA A 88 -8.49 -6.34 10.47
CA ALA A 88 -9.00 -6.94 9.24
C ALA A 88 -7.88 -7.09 8.20
N PHE A 89 -6.99 -6.11 8.08
CA PHE A 89 -5.81 -6.20 7.22
C PHE A 89 -4.84 -7.31 7.64
N LEU A 90 -4.56 -7.45 8.94
CA LEU A 90 -3.67 -8.49 9.47
C LEU A 90 -4.24 -9.92 9.35
N ASP A 91 -5.56 -10.07 9.30
CA ASP A 91 -6.22 -11.37 9.09
C ASP A 91 -6.10 -11.86 7.64
N LEU A 92 -5.81 -10.95 6.69
CA LEU A 92 -5.61 -11.30 5.29
C LEU A 92 -4.34 -12.17 5.12
N PRO A 93 -4.31 -13.06 4.11
CA PRO A 93 -3.10 -13.81 3.78
C PRO A 93 -1.92 -12.90 3.49
N ASP A 94 -0.72 -13.41 3.77
CA ASP A 94 0.52 -12.69 3.57
C ASP A 94 0.66 -12.10 2.14
N ASP A 95 0.25 -12.86 1.12
CA ASP A 95 0.29 -12.42 -0.27
C ASP A 95 -0.68 -11.27 -0.55
N VAL A 96 -1.85 -11.28 0.10
CA VAL A 96 -2.90 -10.27 -0.07
C VAL A 96 -2.48 -8.96 0.57
N GLN A 97 -1.91 -9.01 1.78
CA GLN A 97 -1.36 -7.82 2.44
C GLN A 97 -0.25 -7.17 1.59
N THR A 98 0.66 -7.99 1.05
CA THR A 98 1.76 -7.51 0.18
C THR A 98 1.20 -6.90 -1.10
N ALA A 99 0.23 -7.57 -1.74
CA ALA A 99 -0.43 -7.08 -2.94
C ALA A 99 -1.13 -5.74 -2.72
N PHE A 100 -1.83 -5.61 -1.59
CA PHE A 100 -2.53 -4.39 -1.21
C PHE A 100 -1.53 -3.25 -0.98
N ALA A 101 -0.46 -3.49 -0.22
CA ALA A 101 0.59 -2.50 -0.01
C ALA A 101 1.25 -2.07 -1.32
N ILE A 102 1.56 -3.01 -2.23
CA ILE A 102 2.06 -2.69 -3.57
C ILE A 102 1.07 -1.81 -4.34
N ARG A 103 -0.24 -2.08 -4.29
CA ARG A 103 -1.25 -1.21 -4.93
C ARG A 103 -1.24 0.19 -4.34
N MET A 104 -1.15 0.33 -3.02
CA MET A 104 -1.14 1.64 -2.35
C MET A 104 -0.01 2.54 -2.86
N LEU A 105 1.16 1.97 -3.20
CA LEU A 105 2.27 2.72 -3.81
C LEU A 105 1.90 3.46 -5.11
N PHE A 106 0.96 2.91 -5.91
CA PHE A 106 0.59 3.46 -7.21
C PHE A 106 -0.74 4.21 -7.22
N THR A 107 -1.70 3.80 -6.38
CA THR A 107 -3.10 4.25 -6.51
C THR A 107 -3.52 5.33 -5.52
N HIS A 108 -2.83 5.47 -4.39
CA HIS A 108 -3.32 6.25 -3.24
C HIS A 108 -2.56 7.55 -2.97
N ARG A 109 -2.94 8.30 -1.91
CA ARG A 109 -2.33 9.59 -1.53
C ARG A 109 -0.89 9.38 -1.03
N ASP A 110 -0.08 10.43 -1.02
CA ASP A 110 1.34 10.35 -0.62
C ASP A 110 1.54 9.73 0.77
N LEU A 111 0.66 10.05 1.73
CA LEU A 111 0.68 9.49 3.09
C LEU A 111 0.46 7.97 3.11
N ASP A 112 -0.52 7.49 2.34
CA ASP A 112 -0.81 6.06 2.19
C ASP A 112 0.36 5.31 1.50
N ARG A 113 1.06 5.97 0.56
CA ARG A 113 2.23 5.39 -0.14
C ARG A 113 3.40 5.17 0.81
N HIS A 114 3.68 6.12 1.70
CA HIS A 114 4.77 5.99 2.66
C HIS A 114 4.45 4.94 3.74
N GLY A 115 3.19 4.87 4.21
CA GLY A 115 2.76 3.78 5.09
C GLY A 115 2.92 2.40 4.45
N ALA A 116 2.64 2.29 3.15
CA ALA A 116 2.83 1.05 2.39
C ALA A 116 4.32 0.71 2.18
N GLU A 117 5.17 1.70 1.93
CA GLU A 117 6.63 1.52 1.88
C GLU A 117 7.15 0.97 3.21
N MET A 118 6.77 1.57 4.34
CA MET A 118 7.21 1.12 5.66
C MET A 118 6.75 -0.31 5.96
N PHE A 119 5.50 -0.63 5.62
CA PHE A 119 4.99 -2.00 5.77
C PHE A 119 5.76 -3.00 4.90
N LEU A 120 6.06 -2.67 3.64
CA LEU A 120 6.82 -3.54 2.75
C LEU A 120 8.28 -3.71 3.23
N HIS A 121 8.89 -2.63 3.73
CA HIS A 121 10.25 -2.66 4.25
C HIS A 121 10.38 -3.47 5.54
N HIS A 122 9.61 -3.12 6.56
CA HIS A 122 9.69 -3.75 7.87
C HIS A 122 8.95 -5.08 7.95
N GLY A 123 7.79 -5.18 7.30
CA GLY A 123 6.95 -6.37 7.34
C GLY A 123 7.38 -7.46 6.35
N ARG A 124 7.96 -7.08 5.20
CA ARG A 124 8.28 -8.02 4.11
C ARG A 124 9.73 -8.04 3.66
N GLY A 125 10.57 -7.14 4.18
CA GLY A 125 11.97 -7.03 3.74
C GLY A 125 12.11 -6.57 2.29
N LEU A 126 11.07 -5.94 1.73
CA LEU A 126 11.06 -5.42 0.36
C LEU A 126 11.48 -3.95 0.38
N THR A 127 12.38 -3.57 -0.53
CA THR A 127 12.82 -2.18 -0.67
C THR A 127 11.98 -1.51 -1.75
N VAL A 128 11.40 -0.35 -1.45
CA VAL A 128 10.70 0.46 -2.45
C VAL A 128 11.65 1.56 -2.94
N ARG A 129 11.64 1.81 -4.25
CA ARG A 129 12.33 2.94 -4.86
C ARG A 129 11.37 3.64 -5.81
N PHE A 130 11.11 4.90 -5.54
CA PHE A 130 10.35 5.77 -6.43
C PHE A 130 11.28 6.28 -7.54
N GLU A 131 10.98 5.92 -8.79
CA GLU A 131 11.67 6.42 -9.97
C GLU A 131 10.73 7.33 -10.77
N GLY A 132 11.13 8.57 -10.95
CA GLY A 132 10.43 9.52 -11.81
C GLY A 132 11.44 10.30 -12.63
N PRO A 133 10.99 11.11 -13.61
CA PRO A 133 11.84 12.20 -14.06
C PRO A 133 12.22 12.96 -12.80
N THR A 134 13.51 12.96 -12.46
CA THR A 134 14.04 13.85 -11.43
C THR A 134 13.43 15.21 -11.72
N SER A 135 12.65 15.77 -10.80
CA SER A 135 12.43 17.20 -10.82
C SER A 135 13.82 17.81 -10.80
N THR A 136 14.32 18.16 -11.97
CA THR A 136 15.38 19.15 -12.10
C THR A 136 14.90 20.32 -11.28
N SER A 137 15.62 20.55 -10.19
CA SER A 137 15.45 21.65 -9.27
C SER A 137 15.05 22.91 -10.03
N TYR A 138 13.91 23.50 -9.68
CA TYR A 138 13.63 24.90 -9.99
C TYR A 138 14.19 25.78 -8.88
#